data_AF-A0A6P0JQ62-F1
#
_entry.id   AF-A0A6P0JQ62-F1
#
_cell.length_a   1.000
_cell.length_b   1.000
_cell.length_c   1.000
_cell.angle_alpha   90.00
_cell.angle_beta   90.00
_cell.angle_gamma   90.00
#
_symmetry.space_group_name_H-M   'P 1'
#
loop_
_entity.id
_entity.type
_entity.pdbx_description
1 polymer ?
#
loop_
_entity_poly.entity_id
_entity_poly.type
_entity_poly.pdbx_seq_one_letter_code
_entity_poly.pdbx_strand_id
1 'polypeptide(L)'
;STAPSCAWKASAKTCACCWNTRKGWGILPTWPTPVTYARVPSWLASLVLIPIDHCLVSPELTTTNIYTINDIGSDHRSLMVDLRLKTTS
;
A
#
# COMPACT_ATOMS: atom_id res chain seq x y z
N SER A 1 19.12 -7.56 24.22
CA SER A 1 18.84 -6.12 24.02
C SER A 1 17.39 -5.99 23.60
N THR A 2 16.62 -5.17 24.32
CA THR A 2 15.18 -5.03 24.08
C THR A 2 14.98 -4.05 22.92
N ALA A 3 14.44 -4.51 21.80
CA ALA A 3 14.00 -3.62 20.74
C ALA A 3 12.92 -2.67 21.32
N PRO A 4 12.94 -1.37 20.99
CA PRO A 4 11.95 -0.43 21.52
C PRO A 4 10.54 -0.89 21.10
N SER A 5 9.63 -1.00 22.05
CA SER A 5 8.25 -1.40 21.78
C SER A 5 7.57 -0.35 20.91
N CYS A 6 7.35 -0.71 19.65
CA CYS A 6 6.57 0.08 18.70
C CYS A 6 5.10 0.04 19.10
N ALA A 7 4.66 0.99 19.92
CA ALA A 7 3.28 1.05 20.38
C ALA A 7 2.33 1.41 19.24
N TRP A 8 1.46 0.47 18.87
CA TRP A 8 0.25 0.76 18.10
C TRP A 8 -0.70 1.56 18.99
N LYS A 9 -0.86 2.87 18.72
CA LYS A 9 -2.03 3.60 19.22
C LYS A 9 -3.12 3.46 18.16
N ALA A 10 -4.17 2.72 18.50
CA ALA A 10 -5.35 2.48 17.67
C ALA A 10 -6.15 3.79 17.45
N SER A 11 -5.62 4.72 16.65
CA SER A 11 -6.34 5.87 16.11
C SER A 11 -5.38 6.64 15.19
N ALA A 12 -5.55 6.50 13.86
CA ALA A 12 -5.10 7.35 12.73
C ALA A 12 -3.87 8.29 12.90
N LYS A 13 -2.92 7.96 13.76
CA LYS A 13 -1.71 8.73 14.05
C LYS A 13 -0.53 7.83 13.79
N THR A 14 0.22 8.19 12.77
CA THR A 14 1.58 7.78 12.44
C THR A 14 2.23 6.87 13.47
N CYS A 15 2.37 5.59 13.10
CA CYS A 15 3.28 4.68 13.76
C CYS A 15 4.72 5.09 13.36
N ALA A 16 5.47 5.70 14.29
CA ALA A 16 6.79 6.29 14.04
C ALA A 16 7.85 5.29 13.55
N CYS A 17 7.58 3.99 13.66
CA CYS A 17 8.45 2.90 13.24
C CYS A 17 7.78 1.96 12.22
N CYS A 18 6.61 2.31 11.68
CA CYS A 18 5.99 1.52 10.64
C CYS A 18 6.56 1.92 9.27
N TRP A 19 6.74 0.92 8.41
CA TRP A 19 7.33 1.10 7.08
C TRP A 19 6.26 0.91 6.02
N ASN A 20 6.40 1.64 4.91
CA ASN A 20 5.53 1.43 3.76
C ASN A 20 5.85 0.06 3.13
N THR A 21 4.82 -0.77 2.96
CA THR A 21 4.90 -2.11 2.34
C THR A 21 5.44 -2.08 0.91
N ARG A 22 5.35 -0.95 0.21
CA ARG A 22 5.96 -0.75 -1.12
C ARG A 22 7.49 -0.67 -1.09
N LYS A 23 8.14 -0.59 0.08
CA LYS A 23 9.60 -0.53 0.17
C LYS A 23 10.20 -1.79 -0.45
N GLY A 24 10.86 -1.63 -1.61
CA GLY A 24 11.44 -2.73 -2.40
C GLY A 24 10.56 -3.28 -3.53
N TRP A 25 9.33 -2.77 -3.70
CA TRP A 25 8.34 -3.29 -4.66
C TRP A 25 7.94 -2.27 -5.75
N GLY A 26 8.47 -1.05 -5.68
CA GLY A 26 8.20 0.00 -6.66
C GLY A 26 6.90 0.77 -6.40
N ILE A 27 6.47 1.52 -7.41
CA ILE A 27 5.25 2.34 -7.36
C ILE A 27 4.07 1.50 -7.84
N LEU A 28 3.04 1.41 -7.01
CA LEU A 28 1.77 0.76 -7.32
C LEU A 28 0.67 1.81 -7.37
N PRO A 29 0.29 2.25 -8.58
CA PRO A 29 -0.76 3.24 -8.74
C PRO A 29 -2.12 2.64 -8.43
N THR A 30 -2.85 3.28 -7.53
CA THR A 30 -4.15 2.80 -7.06
C THR A 30 -5.29 3.71 -7.49
N TRP A 31 -5.02 4.96 -7.85
CA TRP A 31 -6.06 5.92 -8.22
C TRP A 31 -5.56 6.87 -9.32
N PRO A 32 -6.41 7.38 -10.22
CA PRO A 32 -7.79 6.99 -10.40
C PRO A 32 -7.91 5.77 -11.31
N THR A 33 -8.90 4.92 -11.08
CA THR A 33 -9.26 3.91 -12.07
C THR A 33 -9.98 4.54 -13.27
N PRO A 34 -9.88 3.93 -14.47
CA PRO A 34 -10.57 4.44 -15.67
C PRO A 34 -12.10 4.45 -15.56
N VAL A 35 -12.69 3.60 -14.70
CA VAL A 35 -14.16 3.50 -14.53
C VAL A 35 -14.75 4.81 -14.01
N THR A 36 -13.99 5.58 -13.22
CA THR A 36 -14.45 6.86 -12.64
C THR A 36 -14.31 8.03 -13.62
N TYR A 37 -13.36 7.94 -14.54
CA TYR A 37 -13.13 8.99 -15.53
C TYR A 37 -13.42 8.48 -16.94
N ALA A 38 -14.70 8.32 -17.25
CA ALA A 38 -15.21 8.04 -18.59
C ALA A 38 -14.83 9.10 -19.67
N ARG A 39 -14.07 10.14 -19.31
CA ARG A 39 -13.67 11.25 -20.18
C ARG A 39 -12.17 11.35 -20.45
N VAL A 40 -11.30 10.58 -19.78
CA VAL A 40 -9.87 10.54 -20.13
C VAL A 40 -9.62 9.40 -21.11
N PRO A 41 -8.97 9.64 -22.25
CA PRO A 41 -8.51 8.57 -23.12
C PRO A 41 -7.64 7.57 -22.34
N SER A 42 -7.83 6.27 -22.56
CA SER A 42 -7.12 5.22 -21.81
C SER A 42 -5.59 5.34 -21.89
N TRP A 43 -5.05 5.93 -22.97
CA TRP A 43 -3.62 6.21 -23.12
C TRP A 43 -3.11 7.31 -22.16
N LEU A 44 -3.98 8.24 -21.74
CA LEU A 44 -3.66 9.31 -20.79
C LEU A 44 -3.98 8.88 -19.35
N ALA A 45 -4.89 7.92 -19.16
CA ALA A 45 -5.22 7.36 -17.85
C ALA A 45 -3.97 6.83 -17.12
N SER A 46 -3.01 6.26 -17.84
CA SER A 46 -1.75 5.78 -17.24
C SER A 46 -0.84 6.89 -16.71
N LEU A 47 -0.99 8.13 -17.18
CA LEU A 47 -0.18 9.28 -16.75
C LEU A 47 -0.77 10.00 -15.52
N VAL A 48 -2.06 9.79 -15.24
CA VAL A 48 -2.76 10.37 -14.08
C VAL A 48 -2.86 9.41 -12.90
N LEU A 49 -2.47 8.15 -13.10
CA LEU A 49 -2.43 7.10 -12.08
C LEU A 49 -1.38 7.44 -11.01
N ILE A 50 -1.85 7.92 -9.86
CA ILE A 50 -1.06 8.25 -8.67
C ILE A 50 -1.23 7.19 -7.56
N PRO A 51 -0.18 6.92 -6.78
CA PRO A 51 -0.18 5.83 -5.82
C PRO A 51 -0.51 6.33 -4.41
N ILE A 52 -1.76 6.73 -4.17
CA ILE A 52 -2.18 7.39 -2.91
C ILE A 52 -2.51 6.42 -1.78
N ASP A 53 -2.80 5.16 -2.09
CA ASP A 53 -3.07 4.16 -1.05
C ASP A 53 -1.76 3.63 -0.47
N HIS A 54 -1.70 3.57 0.86
CA HIS A 54 -0.52 3.14 1.60
C HIS A 54 -0.91 2.13 2.67
N CYS A 55 -0.26 0.96 2.63
CA CYS A 55 -0.28 0.04 3.75
C CYS A 55 1.04 0.19 4.53
N LEU A 56 0.94 0.55 5.80
CA LEU A 56 2.08 0.69 6.71
C LEU A 56 2.10 -0.50 7.67
N VAL A 57 3.26 -1.16 7.79
CA VAL A 57 3.42 -2.35 8.63
C VAL A 57 4.47 -2.13 9.71
N SER A 58 4.28 -2.77 10.85
CA SER A 58 5.22 -2.69 11.98
C SER A 58 6.50 -3.49 11.69
N PRO A 59 7.60 -3.23 12.42
CA PRO A 59 8.89 -3.88 12.18
C PRO A 59 8.87 -5.41 12.31
N GLU A 60 7.91 -5.98 13.02
CA GLU A 60 7.75 -7.43 13.23
C GLU A 60 7.18 -8.15 12.00
N LEU A 61 6.67 -7.39 11.02
CA LEU A 61 6.13 -7.92 9.77
C LEU A 61 7.07 -7.61 8.61
N THR A 62 7.10 -8.52 7.63
CA THR A 62 7.78 -8.32 6.36
C THR A 62 6.80 -8.50 5.22
N THR A 63 6.87 -7.61 4.22
CA THR A 63 6.09 -7.73 2.99
C THR A 63 6.76 -8.75 2.09
N THR A 64 6.04 -9.82 1.75
CA THR A 64 6.52 -10.88 0.85
C THR A 64 6.04 -10.71 -0.57
N ASN A 65 4.96 -9.97 -0.77
CA ASN A 65 4.39 -9.63 -2.08
C ASN A 65 3.43 -8.44 -1.93
N ILE A 66 3.27 -7.67 -3.00
CA ILE A 66 2.33 -6.56 -3.05
C ILE A 66 1.93 -6.26 -4.49
N TYR A 67 0.64 -6.12 -4.75
CA TYR A 67 0.11 -5.86 -6.08
C TYR A 67 -1.26 -5.17 -6.00
N THR A 68 -1.64 -4.51 -7.09
CA THR A 68 -2.99 -3.97 -7.25
C THR A 68 -3.88 -4.97 -7.97
N ILE A 69 -5.09 -5.16 -7.47
CA ILE A 69 -6.10 -5.95 -8.17
C ILE A 69 -6.75 -5.09 -9.27
N ASN A 70 -7.26 -5.74 -10.31
CA ASN A 70 -8.01 -5.10 -11.37
C ASN A 70 -9.21 -4.32 -10.82
N ASP A 71 -9.68 -3.38 -11.64
CA ASP A 71 -10.82 -2.55 -11.34
C ASP A 71 -12.06 -3.39 -11.02
N ILE A 72 -12.60 -3.20 -9.81
CA ILE A 72 -13.81 -3.85 -9.31
C ILE A 72 -15.03 -2.92 -9.36
N GLY A 73 -14.95 -1.83 -10.13
CA GLY A 73 -15.97 -0.79 -10.21
C GLY A 73 -15.82 0.31 -9.15
N SER A 74 -14.63 0.46 -8.57
CA SER A 74 -14.28 1.54 -7.64
C SER A 74 -13.28 2.48 -8.31
N ASP A 75 -13.27 3.75 -7.89
CA ASP A 75 -12.26 4.74 -8.25
C ASP A 75 -10.86 4.44 -7.74
N HIS A 76 -10.74 3.50 -6.80
CA HIS A 76 -9.49 2.95 -6.32
C HIS A 76 -9.31 1.48 -6.74
N ARG A 77 -8.08 1.12 -7.11
CA ARG A 77 -7.64 -0.28 -7.19
C ARG A 77 -7.34 -0.79 -5.78
N SER A 78 -7.86 -1.98 -5.45
CA SER A 78 -7.53 -2.63 -4.19
C SER A 78 -6.04 -2.98 -4.13
N LEU A 79 -5.36 -2.56 -3.07
CA LEU A 79 -3.97 -2.90 -2.79
C LEU A 79 -3.92 -4.19 -1.97
N MET A 80 -3.42 -5.27 -2.57
CA MET A 80 -3.23 -6.55 -1.91
C MET A 80 -1.79 -6.65 -1.40
N VAL A 81 -1.63 -7.04 -0.14
CA VAL A 81 -0.32 -7.14 0.52
C VAL A 81 -0.21 -8.49 1.23
N ASP A 82 0.78 -9.28 0.87
CA ASP A 82 1.11 -10.50 1.58
C ASP A 82 2.17 -10.20 2.64
N LEU A 83 1.87 -10.60 3.88
CA LEU A 83 2.69 -10.33 5.05
C LEU A 83 3.13 -11.62 5.72
N ARG A 84 4.37 -11.61 6.22
CA ARG A 84 4.93 -12.68 7.04
C ARG A 84 5.45 -12.12 8.35
N LEU A 85 5.26 -12.85 9.45
CA LEU A 85 5.91 -12.55 10.73
C LEU A 85 7.41 -12.81 10.62
N LYS A 86 8.22 -11.86 11.07
CA LYS A 86 9.65 -12.03 11.22
C LYS A 86 9.89 -12.91 12.44
N THR A 87 10.47 -14.08 12.22
CA THR A 87 10.97 -14.91 13.32
C THR A 87 12.27 -14.30 13.81
N THR A 88 12.28 -13.70 15.00
CA THR A 88 13.51 -13.30 15.67
C THR A 88 14.25 -14.57 16.10
N SER A 89 15.42 -14.82 15.51
CA SER A 89 16.37 -15.86 15.94
C SER A 89 17.25 -15.34 17.07
#